data_AF-A0A0A2IVN2-F1
#
_entry.id   AF-A0A0A2IVN2-F1
#
_cell.length_a   1.000
_cell.length_b   1.000
_cell.length_c   1.000
_cell.angle_alpha   90.00
_cell.angle_beta   90.00
_cell.angle_gamma   90.00
#
_symmetry.space_group_name_H-M   'P 1'
#
loop_
_entity.id
_entity.type
_entity.pdbx_description
1 polymer ?
#
loop_
_entity_poly.entity_id
_entity_poly.type
_entity_poly.pdbx_seq_one_letter_code
_entity_poly.pdbx_strand_id
1 'polypeptide(L)'
;MMTYSRSIPFALLALFGTTTLAQTVDGSKYNKPDGGPPGSYFAASSTIPVAALQSAAAKASVAVPSGTYPINGDKGAKRITIHSDWADFDEGAAYVFVADMDVDCDGLDYKCKGNPDGQDETNFGALSAYEVPFYVVPDKFARNFGKQLPGNNVGAIICDGKMFYGIFGDTDADSPEVIGEASWLMARTCFPDADLNGNSGHGTPDVTYIVFAGANAVLPSSALNKNYVTNFTTLRALGDKLVTALAKNLKLSGGSGSGSGSGSTTTTAASSDPTGTCEWEGHCEGASCSNGNDCSGQLVCKSGKCAPV
;
A
#
# COMPACT_ATOMS: atom_id res chain seq x y z
N MET A 1 -40.74 -15.90 56.81
CA MET A 1 -40.19 -15.76 55.44
C MET A 1 -39.08 -14.72 55.48
N MET A 2 -37.83 -15.15 55.29
CA MET A 2 -36.66 -14.28 55.25
C MET A 2 -36.64 -13.52 53.92
N THR A 3 -36.62 -12.19 53.97
CA THR A 3 -36.32 -11.34 52.81
C THR A 3 -34.92 -10.77 52.99
N TYR A 4 -34.00 -11.28 52.16
CA TYR A 4 -32.60 -10.85 52.09
C TYR A 4 -32.50 -9.46 51.45
N SER A 5 -31.76 -8.58 52.12
CA SER A 5 -31.22 -7.35 51.55
C SER A 5 -29.99 -7.68 50.70
N ARG A 6 -29.92 -7.14 49.47
CA ARG A 6 -28.69 -7.12 48.67
C ARG A 6 -28.58 -5.78 47.94
N SER A 7 -27.80 -4.88 48.53
CA SER A 7 -27.27 -3.68 47.89
C SER A 7 -26.25 -4.09 46.82
N ILE A 8 -26.49 -3.68 45.58
CA ILE A 8 -25.57 -3.89 44.45
C ILE A 8 -24.54 -2.74 44.48
N PRO A 9 -23.23 -3.01 44.47
CA PRO A 9 -22.22 -1.96 44.40
C PRO A 9 -22.20 -1.37 42.97
N PHE A 10 -22.17 -0.04 42.89
CA PHE A 10 -21.84 0.70 41.68
C PHE A 10 -20.45 0.26 41.20
N ALA A 11 -20.39 -0.52 40.13
CA ALA A 11 -19.15 -0.78 39.41
C ALA A 11 -18.84 0.44 38.54
N LEU A 12 -17.68 1.07 38.79
CA LEU A 12 -17.10 2.07 37.90
C LEU A 12 -16.95 1.46 36.50
N LEU A 13 -17.65 2.03 35.52
CA LEU A 13 -17.42 1.75 34.10
C LEU A 13 -16.11 2.46 33.71
N ALA A 14 -15.02 1.70 33.58
CA ALA A 14 -13.80 2.20 32.96
C ALA A 14 -14.05 2.36 31.45
N LEU A 15 -13.99 3.59 30.94
CA LEU A 15 -13.89 3.86 29.50
C LEU A 15 -12.55 3.30 29.00
N PHE A 16 -12.57 2.13 28.39
CA PHE A 16 -11.47 1.68 27.54
C PHE A 16 -11.63 2.38 26.19
N GLY A 17 -10.91 3.48 26.01
CA GLY A 17 -10.68 4.04 24.67
C GLY A 17 -9.99 2.97 23.83
N THR A 18 -10.50 2.72 22.63
CA THR A 18 -9.87 1.87 21.62
C THR A 18 -8.57 2.53 21.16
N THR A 19 -7.48 2.27 21.87
CA THR A 19 -6.14 2.46 21.36
C THR A 19 -6.00 1.54 20.15
N THR A 20 -5.97 2.10 18.94
CA THR A 20 -5.38 1.40 17.81
C THR A 20 -3.97 1.03 18.22
N LEU A 21 -3.75 -0.25 18.55
CA LEU A 21 -2.41 -0.71 18.93
C LEU A 21 -1.53 -0.46 17.71
N ALA A 22 -0.47 0.35 17.89
CA ALA A 22 0.51 0.58 16.84
C ALA A 22 0.99 -0.79 16.32
N GLN A 23 0.96 -0.98 15.01
CA GLN A 23 1.41 -2.18 14.30
C GLN A 23 2.95 -2.23 14.27
N THR A 24 3.53 -2.26 15.46
CA THR A 24 4.95 -2.53 15.67
C THR A 24 5.15 -4.04 15.67
N VAL A 25 6.08 -4.52 14.85
CA VAL A 25 6.31 -5.95 14.66
C VAL A 25 7.78 -6.32 14.84
N ASP A 26 8.01 -7.59 15.15
CA ASP A 26 9.29 -8.24 14.96
C ASP A 26 9.32 -8.80 13.53
N GLY A 27 9.93 -8.06 12.60
CA GLY A 27 9.95 -8.39 11.16
C GLY A 27 10.51 -9.78 10.87
N SER A 28 11.44 -10.28 11.69
CA SER A 28 12.00 -11.62 11.50
C SER A 28 10.95 -12.75 11.57
N LYS A 29 9.81 -12.51 12.25
CA LYS A 29 8.69 -13.47 12.33
C LYS A 29 7.84 -13.51 11.06
N TYR A 30 7.98 -12.51 10.20
CA TYR A 30 7.27 -12.38 8.94
C TYR A 30 8.15 -12.65 7.73
N ASN A 31 9.46 -12.79 7.91
CA ASN A 31 10.35 -13.26 6.87
C ASN A 31 10.18 -14.79 6.66
N LYS A 32 9.30 -15.18 5.73
CA LYS A 32 9.07 -16.59 5.38
C LYS A 32 8.56 -16.75 3.93
N PRO A 33 8.92 -17.84 3.24
CA PRO A 33 8.59 -18.05 1.82
C PRO A 33 7.11 -18.38 1.55
N ASP A 34 6.32 -18.58 2.60
CA ASP A 34 4.90 -18.92 2.55
C ASP A 34 4.00 -17.80 3.10
N GLY A 35 4.55 -16.62 3.37
CA GLY A 35 3.75 -15.45 3.72
C GLY A 35 4.56 -14.30 4.30
N GLY A 36 3.91 -13.17 4.53
CA GLY A 36 4.53 -12.01 5.15
C GLY A 36 3.56 -11.31 6.09
N PRO A 37 3.81 -10.04 6.44
CA PRO A 37 2.84 -9.19 7.09
C PRO A 37 1.56 -9.13 6.24
N PRO A 38 0.36 -9.11 6.84
CA PRO A 38 -0.87 -8.95 6.08
C PRO A 38 -0.86 -7.66 5.26
N GLY A 39 -1.39 -7.68 4.03
CA GLY A 39 -1.51 -6.48 3.18
C GLY A 39 -2.23 -5.31 3.87
N SER A 40 -3.13 -5.60 4.81
CA SER A 40 -3.82 -4.59 5.62
C SER A 40 -2.89 -3.77 6.54
N TYR A 41 -1.66 -4.24 6.79
CA TYR A 41 -0.66 -3.50 7.57
C TYR A 41 -0.06 -2.33 6.79
N PHE A 42 -0.16 -2.34 5.46
CA PHE A 42 0.37 -1.28 4.61
C PHE A 42 -0.61 -0.83 3.54
N ALA A 43 -1.89 -1.22 3.64
CA ALA A 43 -2.95 -0.70 2.80
C ALA A 43 -3.25 0.78 3.09
N ALA A 44 -3.55 1.53 2.04
CA ALA A 44 -4.01 2.89 2.14
C ALA A 44 -5.34 3.00 2.89
N SER A 45 -5.59 4.16 3.53
CA SER A 45 -6.89 4.46 4.10
C SER A 45 -8.00 4.39 3.04
N SER A 46 -9.18 3.91 3.41
CA SER A 46 -10.37 3.86 2.53
C SER A 46 -10.84 5.25 2.08
N THR A 47 -10.40 6.31 2.75
CA THR A 47 -10.68 7.71 2.37
C THR A 47 -9.84 8.20 1.18
N ILE A 48 -8.80 7.46 0.79
CA ILE A 48 -7.93 7.80 -0.33
C ILE A 48 -8.68 7.56 -1.67
N PRO A 49 -8.73 8.55 -2.59
CA PRO A 49 -9.46 8.40 -3.85
C PRO A 49 -8.64 7.62 -4.89
N VAL A 50 -8.42 6.32 -4.65
CA VAL A 50 -7.53 5.44 -5.44
C VAL A 50 -7.83 5.49 -6.94
N ALA A 51 -9.09 5.30 -7.35
CA ALA A 51 -9.47 5.31 -8.76
C ALA A 51 -9.22 6.67 -9.45
N ALA A 52 -9.37 7.77 -8.72
CA ALA A 52 -9.09 9.11 -9.25
C ALA A 52 -7.59 9.34 -9.40
N LEU A 53 -6.78 8.85 -8.46
CA LEU A 53 -5.31 8.89 -8.53
C LEU A 53 -4.79 8.05 -9.69
N GLN A 54 -5.31 6.84 -9.88
CA GLN A 54 -4.97 5.99 -11.02
C GLN A 54 -5.33 6.66 -12.35
N SER A 55 -6.51 7.29 -12.42
CA SER A 55 -6.93 8.08 -13.59
C SER A 55 -6.07 9.32 -13.84
N ALA A 56 -5.52 9.93 -12.79
CA ALA A 56 -4.60 11.06 -12.91
C ALA A 56 -3.21 10.59 -13.37
N ALA A 57 -2.71 9.47 -12.83
CA ALA A 57 -1.46 8.85 -13.25
C ALA A 57 -1.46 8.52 -14.75
N ALA A 58 -2.55 7.95 -15.27
CA ALA A 58 -2.71 7.65 -16.69
C ALA A 58 -2.69 8.89 -17.61
N LYS A 59 -2.83 10.10 -17.05
CA LYS A 59 -2.79 11.38 -17.78
C LYS A 59 -1.45 12.12 -17.62
N ALA A 60 -0.54 11.61 -16.80
CA ALA A 60 0.79 12.18 -16.65
C ALA A 60 1.52 12.20 -18.01
N SER A 61 2.25 13.27 -18.29
CA SER A 61 2.73 13.55 -19.64
C SER A 61 4.12 14.18 -19.69
N VAL A 62 4.58 14.79 -18.59
CA VAL A 62 5.89 15.42 -18.52
C VAL A 62 6.93 14.34 -18.24
N ALA A 63 7.61 13.88 -19.29
CA ALA A 63 8.61 12.83 -19.19
C ALA A 63 9.86 13.29 -18.45
N VAL A 64 10.38 12.44 -17.58
CA VAL A 64 11.71 12.58 -17.00
C VAL A 64 12.79 12.42 -18.09
N PRO A 65 13.83 13.28 -18.13
CA PRO A 65 14.93 13.11 -19.06
C PRO A 65 15.61 11.75 -18.93
N SER A 66 15.74 11.02 -20.05
CA SER A 66 16.23 9.63 -20.06
C SER A 66 15.45 8.66 -19.16
N GLY A 67 14.20 8.97 -18.81
CA GLY A 67 13.37 8.20 -17.89
C GLY A 67 12.48 7.15 -18.54
N THR A 68 12.92 6.52 -19.64
CA THR A 68 12.12 5.51 -20.35
C THR A 68 12.85 4.18 -20.39
N TYR A 69 12.24 3.13 -19.83
CA TYR A 69 12.83 1.81 -19.61
C TYR A 69 11.91 0.71 -20.15
N PRO A 70 12.43 -0.41 -20.66
CA PRO A 70 11.62 -1.59 -20.96
C PRO A 70 11.08 -2.21 -19.66
N ILE A 71 9.94 -2.88 -19.73
CA ILE A 71 9.39 -3.62 -18.59
C ILE A 71 10.17 -4.90 -18.28
N ASN A 72 10.86 -5.47 -19.27
CA ASN A 72 11.70 -6.66 -19.11
C ASN A 72 12.80 -6.72 -20.18
N GLY A 73 13.67 -7.73 -20.10
CA GLY A 73 14.79 -7.94 -21.02
C GLY A 73 14.41 -8.40 -22.44
N ASP A 74 13.13 -8.64 -22.74
CA ASP A 74 12.73 -9.20 -24.03
C ASP A 74 12.90 -8.21 -25.19
N LYS A 75 13.25 -8.76 -26.35
CA LYS A 75 13.34 -7.98 -27.59
C LYS A 75 11.97 -7.40 -27.96
N GLY A 76 11.85 -6.07 -27.90
CA GLY A 76 10.62 -5.38 -28.24
C GLY A 76 9.65 -5.24 -27.06
N ALA A 77 10.11 -5.49 -25.83
CA ALA A 77 9.37 -5.24 -24.61
C ALA A 77 8.74 -3.84 -24.60
N LYS A 78 7.53 -3.74 -24.01
CA LYS A 78 6.88 -2.45 -23.83
C LYS A 78 7.80 -1.54 -23.02
N ARG A 79 7.84 -0.26 -23.39
CA ARG A 79 8.65 0.74 -22.68
C ARG A 79 7.74 1.67 -21.89
N ILE A 80 8.10 1.90 -20.64
CA ILE A 80 7.40 2.78 -19.72
C ILE A 80 8.23 4.01 -19.47
N THR A 81 7.56 5.16 -19.40
CA THR A 81 8.18 6.45 -19.11
C THR A 81 7.81 6.86 -17.69
N ILE A 82 8.82 7.31 -16.94
CA ILE A 82 8.66 7.96 -15.65
C ILE A 82 8.30 9.42 -15.90
N HIS A 83 7.25 9.88 -15.23
CA HIS A 83 6.72 11.23 -15.38
C HIS A 83 6.98 12.08 -14.13
N SER A 84 7.23 13.36 -14.34
CA SER A 84 7.54 14.36 -13.31
C SER A 84 6.46 15.42 -13.15
N ASP A 85 5.25 15.20 -13.66
CA ASP A 85 4.12 16.14 -13.57
C ASP A 85 3.85 16.61 -12.12
N TRP A 86 4.19 15.79 -11.13
CA TRP A 86 3.92 16.04 -9.71
C TRP A 86 5.20 16.31 -8.91
N ALA A 87 6.37 16.41 -9.54
CA ALA A 87 7.66 16.43 -8.84
C ALA A 87 7.95 17.75 -8.11
N ASP A 88 7.28 18.85 -8.51
CA ASP A 88 7.51 20.20 -7.98
C ASP A 88 6.49 20.64 -6.92
N PHE A 89 5.63 19.75 -6.43
CA PHE A 89 4.70 20.08 -5.35
C PHE A 89 5.42 20.28 -4.02
N ASP A 90 5.00 21.27 -3.22
CA ASP A 90 5.60 21.53 -1.90
C ASP A 90 5.40 20.35 -0.93
N GLU A 91 4.24 19.69 -1.00
CA GLU A 91 3.90 18.48 -0.25
C GLU A 91 3.29 17.44 -1.19
N GLY A 92 3.64 16.17 -0.99
CA GLY A 92 3.19 15.09 -1.87
C GLY A 92 3.83 15.15 -3.27
N ALA A 93 5.00 15.79 -3.41
CA ALA A 93 5.79 15.70 -4.63
C ALA A 93 6.11 14.24 -4.97
N ALA A 94 5.92 13.87 -6.22
CA ALA A 94 6.12 12.50 -6.65
C ALA A 94 6.50 12.38 -8.13
N TYR A 95 7.18 11.28 -8.45
CA TYR A 95 7.25 10.75 -9.79
C TYR A 95 6.18 9.68 -9.97
N VAL A 96 5.71 9.49 -11.20
CA VAL A 96 4.65 8.53 -11.49
C VAL A 96 4.91 7.76 -12.77
N PHE A 97 4.59 6.47 -12.78
CA PHE A 97 4.58 5.62 -13.95
C PHE A 97 3.57 4.49 -13.81
N VAL A 98 3.19 3.89 -14.93
CA VAL A 98 2.32 2.69 -14.98
C VAL A 98 3.09 1.58 -15.68
N ALA A 99 3.47 0.57 -14.93
CA ALA A 99 4.27 -0.56 -15.38
C ALA A 99 3.56 -1.87 -15.03
N ASP A 100 4.21 -2.96 -15.40
CA ASP A 100 3.93 -4.30 -14.91
C ASP A 100 4.50 -4.47 -13.49
N MET A 101 4.51 -5.69 -12.98
CA MET A 101 5.04 -6.00 -11.65
C MET A 101 5.80 -7.32 -11.63
N ASP A 102 7.11 -7.26 -11.84
CA ASP A 102 8.07 -8.32 -11.61
C ASP A 102 8.48 -8.40 -10.13
N VAL A 103 9.00 -9.56 -9.75
CA VAL A 103 9.35 -9.87 -8.36
C VAL A 103 10.84 -9.73 -8.16
N ASP A 104 11.20 -8.75 -7.36
CA ASP A 104 12.54 -8.59 -6.80
C ASP A 104 12.61 -9.34 -5.46
N CYS A 105 13.64 -10.17 -5.33
CA CYS A 105 13.90 -10.97 -4.14
C CYS A 105 15.20 -10.60 -3.43
N ASP A 106 15.91 -9.57 -3.89
CA ASP A 106 17.22 -9.19 -3.37
C ASP A 106 17.19 -8.86 -1.88
N GLY A 107 18.36 -8.96 -1.25
CA GLY A 107 18.53 -8.91 0.19
C GLY A 107 18.48 -10.29 0.85
N LEU A 108 17.79 -10.42 2.00
CA LEU A 108 17.82 -11.67 2.78
C LEU A 108 17.25 -12.88 2.02
N ASP A 109 16.33 -12.61 1.10
CA ASP A 109 15.48 -13.60 0.47
C ASP A 109 15.89 -13.85 -0.99
N TYR A 110 17.12 -13.47 -1.37
CA TYR A 110 17.63 -13.52 -2.74
C TYR A 110 17.55 -14.90 -3.40
N LYS A 111 17.41 -15.96 -2.61
CA LYS A 111 17.17 -17.34 -3.09
C LYS A 111 15.69 -17.71 -3.10
N CYS A 112 14.79 -16.75 -3.19
CA CYS A 112 13.36 -17.03 -3.27
C CYS A 112 13.08 -17.95 -4.46
N LYS A 113 11.94 -18.64 -4.41
CA LYS A 113 11.53 -19.58 -5.47
C LYS A 113 11.68 -18.91 -6.83
N GLY A 114 12.40 -19.57 -7.73
CA GLY A 114 12.55 -19.14 -9.12
C GLY A 114 13.67 -18.13 -9.37
N ASN A 115 14.18 -17.41 -8.36
CA ASN A 115 15.13 -16.32 -8.58
C ASN A 115 16.48 -16.83 -9.16
N PRO A 116 16.83 -16.51 -10.42
CA PRO A 116 18.03 -17.01 -11.06
C PRO A 116 19.28 -16.18 -10.74
N ASP A 117 19.13 -14.91 -10.35
CA ASP A 117 20.18 -13.89 -10.34
C ASP A 117 20.20 -13.02 -9.07
N GLY A 118 19.43 -13.41 -8.04
CA GLY A 118 19.35 -12.64 -6.81
C GLY A 118 20.67 -12.30 -6.12
N GLN A 119 20.70 -11.11 -5.54
CA GLN A 119 21.82 -10.55 -4.78
C GLN A 119 21.49 -10.51 -3.28
N ASP A 120 22.47 -10.78 -2.42
CA ASP A 120 22.27 -10.87 -0.97
C ASP A 120 22.13 -9.51 -0.25
N GLU A 121 22.16 -8.43 -1.03
CA GLU A 121 21.96 -7.05 -0.59
C GLU A 121 20.98 -6.33 -1.52
N THR A 122 20.29 -5.34 -0.98
CA THR A 122 19.56 -4.29 -1.73
C THR A 122 20.32 -2.97 -1.58
N ASN A 123 20.00 -1.94 -2.37
CA ASN A 123 20.67 -0.64 -2.26
C ASN A 123 20.57 0.04 -0.89
N PHE A 124 19.53 -0.25 -0.10
CA PHE A 124 19.28 0.42 1.19
C PHE A 124 19.31 -0.51 2.41
N GLY A 125 19.94 -1.67 2.28
CA GLY A 125 20.09 -2.66 3.35
C GLY A 125 20.12 -4.09 2.80
N ALA A 126 20.00 -5.09 3.68
CA ALA A 126 19.66 -6.44 3.24
C ALA A 126 18.19 -6.65 3.58
N LEU A 127 17.29 -6.01 2.83
CA LEU A 127 15.86 -6.05 3.09
C LEU A 127 15.33 -7.48 2.91
N SER A 128 14.30 -7.84 3.66
CA SER A 128 13.58 -9.09 3.45
C SER A 128 12.49 -8.87 2.41
N ALA A 129 12.61 -9.48 1.23
CA ALA A 129 11.55 -9.44 0.22
C ALA A 129 10.22 -10.08 0.70
N TYR A 130 10.27 -10.97 1.70
CA TYR A 130 9.07 -11.55 2.31
C TYR A 130 8.40 -10.64 3.36
N GLU A 131 9.09 -9.64 3.90
CA GLU A 131 8.58 -8.81 4.99
C GLU A 131 8.44 -7.33 4.65
N VAL A 132 9.38 -6.79 3.89
CA VAL A 132 9.44 -5.39 3.56
C VAL A 132 8.66 -5.17 2.26
N PRO A 133 7.56 -4.40 2.28
CA PRO A 133 6.93 -3.98 1.04
C PRO A 133 7.84 -2.92 0.40
N PHE A 134 8.73 -3.33 -0.50
CA PHE A 134 9.55 -2.41 -1.27
C PHE A 134 9.19 -2.40 -2.75
N TYR A 135 9.52 -1.30 -3.41
CA TYR A 135 9.51 -1.14 -4.85
C TYR A 135 10.90 -0.78 -5.34
N VAL A 136 11.12 -1.07 -6.62
CA VAL A 136 12.39 -0.91 -7.31
C VAL A 136 12.24 0.17 -8.38
N VAL A 137 13.30 0.94 -8.60
CA VAL A 137 13.36 1.87 -9.73
C VAL A 137 14.67 1.68 -10.50
N PRO A 138 14.74 2.06 -11.79
CA PRO A 138 15.98 1.97 -12.55
C PRO A 138 17.13 2.75 -11.89
N ASP A 139 18.33 2.15 -11.80
CA ASP A 139 19.51 2.75 -11.15
C ASP A 139 19.86 4.11 -11.75
N LYS A 140 19.83 4.26 -13.07
CA LYS A 140 20.12 5.55 -13.71
C LYS A 140 19.10 6.62 -13.31
N PHE A 141 17.83 6.26 -13.13
CA PHE A 141 16.82 7.17 -12.62
C PHE A 141 17.14 7.56 -11.17
N ALA A 142 17.37 6.58 -10.30
CA ALA A 142 17.71 6.82 -8.90
C ALA A 142 18.94 7.74 -8.75
N ARG A 143 20.01 7.52 -9.52
CA ARG A 143 21.22 8.36 -9.49
C ARG A 143 20.97 9.79 -9.96
N ASN A 144 20.19 9.98 -11.02
CA ASN A 144 19.88 11.31 -11.53
C ASN A 144 19.05 12.14 -10.54
N PHE A 145 18.20 11.48 -9.75
CA PHE A 145 17.29 12.12 -8.79
C PHE A 145 17.65 11.80 -7.32
N GLY A 146 18.90 11.41 -7.03
CA GLY A 146 19.29 10.90 -5.70
C GLY A 146 19.14 11.90 -4.55
N LYS A 147 19.05 13.21 -4.83
CA LYS A 147 18.68 14.21 -3.81
C LYS A 147 17.21 14.12 -3.39
N GLN A 148 16.33 13.76 -4.33
CA GLN A 148 14.91 13.56 -4.11
C GLN A 148 14.61 12.12 -3.67
N LEU A 149 15.43 11.16 -4.09
CA LEU A 149 15.30 9.73 -3.80
C LEU A 149 16.54 9.21 -3.05
N PRO A 150 16.80 9.66 -1.81
CA PRO A 150 17.95 9.21 -1.03
C PRO A 150 17.83 7.75 -0.52
N GLY A 151 16.67 7.10 -0.73
CA GLY A 151 16.40 5.73 -0.26
C GLY A 151 15.35 5.69 0.84
N ASN A 152 14.67 4.56 0.98
CA ASN A 152 13.56 4.36 1.92
C ASN A 152 12.39 5.36 1.73
N ASN A 153 12.31 6.03 0.58
CA ASN A 153 11.21 6.90 0.21
C ASN A 153 9.91 6.09 0.14
N VAL A 154 8.86 6.55 0.81
CA VAL A 154 7.54 5.94 0.70
C VAL A 154 7.05 6.05 -0.74
N GLY A 155 6.49 4.96 -1.25
CA GLY A 155 5.76 4.91 -2.51
C GLY A 155 4.36 4.39 -2.28
N ALA A 156 3.44 4.77 -3.16
CA ALA A 156 2.08 4.21 -3.20
C ALA A 156 1.92 3.41 -4.49
N ILE A 157 1.60 2.13 -4.34
CA ILE A 157 1.44 1.16 -5.41
C ILE A 157 -0.04 0.85 -5.58
N ILE A 158 -0.60 1.10 -6.76
CA ILE A 158 -1.99 0.80 -7.09
C ILE A 158 -2.06 -0.41 -8.00
N CYS A 159 -2.76 -1.44 -7.56
CA CYS A 159 -2.95 -2.72 -8.25
C CYS A 159 -4.31 -3.29 -7.85
N ASP A 160 -5.02 -3.93 -8.78
CA ASP A 160 -6.35 -4.51 -8.53
C ASP A 160 -7.35 -3.54 -7.84
N GLY A 161 -7.29 -2.25 -8.21
CA GLY A 161 -8.13 -1.20 -7.63
C GLY A 161 -7.85 -0.86 -6.15
N LYS A 162 -6.82 -1.46 -5.55
CA LYS A 162 -6.36 -1.22 -4.18
C LYS A 162 -5.06 -0.43 -4.19
N MET A 163 -4.72 0.20 -3.07
CA MET A 163 -3.48 0.94 -2.91
C MET A 163 -2.73 0.46 -1.66
N PHE A 164 -1.43 0.24 -1.83
CA PHE A 164 -0.52 -0.23 -0.80
C PHE A 164 0.70 0.68 -0.71
N TYR A 165 1.24 0.84 0.50
CA TYR A 165 2.45 1.59 0.75
C TYR A 165 3.65 0.67 0.79
N GLY A 166 4.74 1.11 0.17
CA GLY A 166 6.03 0.49 0.28
C GLY A 166 7.14 1.52 0.41
N ILE A 167 8.37 1.06 0.49
CA ILE A 167 9.57 1.92 0.49
C ILE A 167 10.42 1.69 -0.75
N PHE A 168 11.14 2.72 -1.19
CA PHE A 168 12.18 2.59 -2.20
C PHE A 168 13.31 1.75 -1.60
N GLY A 169 13.35 0.47 -1.97
CA GLY A 169 14.21 -0.54 -1.34
C GLY A 169 15.41 -0.90 -2.18
N ASP A 170 15.26 -0.91 -3.50
CA ASP A 170 16.32 -1.33 -4.40
C ASP A 170 16.31 -0.60 -5.74
N THR A 171 17.39 -0.72 -6.49
CA THR A 171 17.47 -0.27 -7.88
C THR A 171 17.83 -1.38 -8.81
N ASP A 172 17.22 -1.36 -9.99
CA ASP A 172 17.62 -2.26 -11.06
C ASP A 172 18.85 -1.69 -11.79
N ALA A 173 19.96 -2.42 -11.72
CA ALA A 173 21.24 -2.05 -12.32
C ALA A 173 21.62 -2.92 -13.54
N ASP A 174 20.64 -3.63 -14.09
CA ASP A 174 20.82 -4.53 -15.21
C ASP A 174 21.11 -3.83 -16.55
N SER A 175 21.38 -4.63 -17.58
CA SER A 175 21.61 -4.15 -18.94
C SER A 175 20.77 -4.90 -19.97
N PRO A 176 19.64 -4.33 -20.45
CA PRO A 176 19.11 -3.00 -20.11
C PRO A 176 18.50 -2.94 -18.71
N GLU A 177 18.56 -1.77 -18.06
CA GLU A 177 17.77 -1.52 -16.84
C GLU A 177 16.28 -1.67 -17.17
N VAL A 178 15.52 -2.38 -16.34
CA VAL A 178 14.08 -2.63 -16.43
C VAL A 178 13.30 -1.80 -15.40
N ILE A 179 11.97 -1.78 -15.50
CA ILE A 179 11.08 -1.00 -14.62
C ILE A 179 9.82 -1.79 -14.34
N GLY A 180 9.29 -1.65 -13.12
CA GLY A 180 8.09 -2.37 -12.70
C GLY A 180 8.42 -3.53 -11.79
N GLU A 181 9.37 -3.37 -10.86
CA GLU A 181 9.74 -4.41 -9.92
C GLU A 181 9.34 -4.06 -8.49
N ALA A 182 9.03 -5.08 -7.71
CA ALA A 182 8.72 -4.94 -6.30
C ALA A 182 9.06 -6.21 -5.52
N SER A 183 9.24 -6.05 -4.21
CA SER A 183 9.39 -7.17 -3.26
C SER A 183 8.35 -8.27 -3.49
N TRP A 184 8.76 -9.51 -3.22
CA TRP A 184 7.84 -10.66 -3.17
C TRP A 184 6.56 -10.36 -2.38
N LEU A 185 6.66 -9.69 -1.23
CA LEU A 185 5.52 -9.30 -0.41
C LEU A 185 4.55 -8.37 -1.15
N MET A 186 5.05 -7.29 -1.74
CA MET A 186 4.22 -6.33 -2.47
C MET A 186 3.55 -7.02 -3.66
N ALA A 187 4.32 -7.79 -4.44
CA ALA A 187 3.81 -8.47 -5.62
C ALA A 187 2.66 -9.43 -5.32
N ARG A 188 2.82 -10.24 -4.28
CA ARG A 188 1.78 -11.19 -3.87
C ARG A 188 0.65 -10.56 -3.06
N THR A 189 0.83 -9.35 -2.55
CA THR A 189 -0.27 -8.56 -1.99
C THR A 189 -1.14 -8.00 -3.11
N CYS A 190 -0.53 -7.56 -4.21
CA CYS A 190 -1.25 -7.11 -5.41
C CYS A 190 -1.97 -8.25 -6.12
N PHE A 191 -1.31 -9.41 -6.26
CA PHE A 191 -1.81 -10.53 -7.05
C PHE A 191 -1.70 -11.86 -6.27
N PRO A 192 -2.53 -12.06 -5.21
CA PRO A 192 -2.39 -13.19 -4.30
C PRO A 192 -2.60 -14.56 -4.95
N ASP A 193 -3.38 -14.61 -6.04
CA ASP A 193 -3.74 -15.85 -6.73
C ASP A 193 -2.79 -16.21 -7.89
N ALA A 194 -1.85 -15.33 -8.24
CA ALA A 194 -1.00 -15.48 -9.43
C ALA A 194 0.29 -16.29 -9.20
N ASP A 195 0.53 -16.76 -7.97
CA ASP A 195 1.75 -17.45 -7.54
C ASP A 195 3.07 -16.75 -7.97
N LEU A 196 3.08 -15.41 -7.89
CA LEU A 196 4.25 -14.62 -8.27
C LEU A 196 5.48 -15.00 -7.45
N ASN A 197 6.63 -15.03 -8.11
CA ASN A 197 7.92 -15.44 -7.56
C ASN A 197 9.07 -14.89 -8.43
N GLY A 198 10.33 -15.10 -8.06
CA GLY A 198 11.49 -14.49 -8.70
C GLY A 198 11.73 -14.86 -10.17
N ASN A 199 10.88 -15.69 -10.79
CA ASN A 199 10.90 -15.94 -12.24
C ASN A 199 9.48 -15.94 -12.84
N SER A 200 8.53 -15.31 -12.16
CA SER A 200 7.15 -15.19 -12.60
C SER A 200 6.52 -13.93 -12.02
N GLY A 201 6.55 -12.85 -12.80
CA GLY A 201 5.87 -11.59 -12.50
C GLY A 201 4.49 -11.47 -13.13
N HIS A 202 3.83 -10.34 -12.86
CA HIS A 202 2.61 -9.91 -13.51
C HIS A 202 2.96 -8.99 -14.67
N GLY A 203 3.08 -9.53 -15.89
CA GLY A 203 3.55 -8.78 -17.07
C GLY A 203 2.55 -7.80 -17.70
N THR A 204 1.35 -7.62 -17.12
CA THR A 204 0.39 -6.63 -17.65
C THR A 204 0.71 -5.26 -17.08
N PRO A 205 0.91 -4.22 -17.91
CA PRO A 205 1.31 -2.90 -17.46
C PRO A 205 0.11 -2.07 -16.96
N ASP A 206 -0.47 -2.47 -15.83
CA ASP A 206 -1.64 -1.87 -15.18
C ASP A 206 -1.40 -1.48 -13.70
N VAL A 207 -0.17 -1.64 -13.21
CA VAL A 207 0.23 -1.24 -11.86
C VAL A 207 0.73 0.19 -11.88
N THR A 208 0.14 1.05 -11.05
CA THR A 208 0.59 2.44 -10.92
C THR A 208 1.57 2.57 -9.76
N TYR A 209 2.73 3.14 -10.04
CA TYR A 209 3.76 3.45 -9.07
C TYR A 209 3.77 4.97 -8.85
N ILE A 210 3.53 5.40 -7.61
CA ILE A 210 3.66 6.80 -7.19
C ILE A 210 4.84 6.85 -6.22
N VAL A 211 5.95 7.42 -6.68
CA VAL A 211 7.24 7.45 -5.95
C VAL A 211 7.41 8.83 -5.32
N PHE A 212 7.20 8.95 -4.01
CA PHE A 212 7.25 10.24 -3.34
C PHE A 212 8.69 10.76 -3.17
N ALA A 213 8.88 12.02 -3.52
CA ALA A 213 10.16 12.68 -3.58
C ALA A 213 10.43 13.53 -2.32
N GLY A 214 11.71 13.69 -2.01
CA GLY A 214 12.22 14.57 -0.96
C GLY A 214 12.37 13.90 0.40
N ALA A 215 13.12 14.55 1.29
CA ALA A 215 13.44 14.02 2.62
C ALA A 215 12.21 13.74 3.49
N ASN A 216 11.12 14.50 3.30
CA ASN A 216 9.87 14.30 4.04
C ASN A 216 9.10 13.04 3.61
N ALA A 217 9.48 12.42 2.49
CA ALA A 217 8.93 11.16 2.05
C ALA A 217 9.71 9.94 2.56
N VAL A 218 10.86 10.13 3.20
CA VAL A 218 11.69 9.02 3.70
C VAL A 218 11.07 8.44 4.97
N LEU A 219 10.87 7.12 5.00
CA LEU A 219 10.40 6.42 6.19
C LEU A 219 11.43 6.62 7.33
N PRO A 220 11.02 7.10 8.52
CA PRO A 220 11.97 7.41 9.57
C PRO A 220 12.64 6.14 10.09
N SER A 221 13.91 6.25 10.49
CA SER A 221 14.71 5.13 11.02
C SER A 221 14.15 4.52 12.31
N SER A 222 13.16 5.14 12.95
CA SER A 222 12.42 4.55 14.08
C SER A 222 11.39 3.51 13.65
N ALA A 223 11.08 3.41 12.36
CA ALA A 223 10.07 2.52 11.79
C ALA A 223 10.66 1.42 10.89
N LEU A 224 11.99 1.37 10.74
CA LEU A 224 12.71 0.35 9.98
C LEU A 224 14.08 0.07 10.58
N ASN A 225 14.68 -1.05 10.19
CA ASN A 225 16.10 -1.32 10.37
C ASN A 225 16.69 -1.80 9.02
N LYS A 226 17.96 -2.19 9.01
CA LYS A 226 18.66 -2.62 7.80
C LYS A 226 18.03 -3.81 7.04
N ASN A 227 17.09 -4.54 7.65
CA ASN A 227 16.46 -5.71 7.07
C ASN A 227 14.92 -5.65 7.00
N TYR A 228 14.27 -4.86 7.86
CA TYR A 228 12.83 -4.97 8.13
C TYR A 228 12.14 -3.62 8.31
N VAL A 229 10.85 -3.55 7.99
CA VAL A 229 9.94 -2.50 8.48
C VAL A 229 9.45 -2.93 9.87
N THR A 230 9.75 -2.13 10.88
CA THR A 230 9.41 -2.47 12.27
C THR A 230 8.13 -1.80 12.75
N ASN A 231 7.65 -0.76 12.06
CA ASN A 231 6.44 -0.04 12.41
C ASN A 231 5.60 0.32 11.17
N PHE A 232 4.64 -0.56 10.88
CA PHE A 232 3.72 -0.41 9.77
C PHE A 232 2.71 0.74 9.97
N THR A 233 2.39 1.08 11.22
CA THR A 233 1.56 2.27 11.50
C THR A 233 2.25 3.55 11.07
N THR A 234 3.57 3.67 11.24
CA THR A 234 4.32 4.82 10.74
C THR A 234 4.39 4.85 9.22
N LEU A 235 4.60 3.71 8.57
CA LEU A 235 4.56 3.60 7.10
C LEU A 235 3.21 4.06 6.54
N ARG A 236 2.10 3.52 7.08
CA ARG A 236 0.74 3.91 6.66
C ARG A 236 0.45 5.38 6.91
N ALA A 237 0.75 5.89 8.10
CA ALA A 237 0.48 7.29 8.43
C ALA A 237 1.26 8.25 7.52
N LEU A 238 2.51 7.92 7.19
CA LEU A 238 3.31 8.72 6.26
C LEU A 238 2.77 8.62 4.83
N GLY A 239 2.44 7.42 4.37
CA GLY A 239 1.83 7.20 3.06
C GLY A 239 0.49 7.93 2.88
N ASP A 240 -0.43 7.78 3.84
CA ASP A 240 -1.74 8.45 3.82
C ASP A 240 -1.58 9.97 3.78
N LYS A 241 -0.63 10.52 4.56
CA LYS A 241 -0.31 11.95 4.55
C LYS A 241 0.15 12.41 3.16
N LEU A 242 1.11 11.71 2.57
CA LEU A 242 1.69 12.06 1.27
C LEU A 242 0.66 11.97 0.14
N VAL A 243 -0.12 10.88 0.10
CA VAL A 243 -1.17 10.70 -0.91
C VAL A 243 -2.30 11.72 -0.74
N THR A 244 -2.66 12.07 0.50
CA THR A 244 -3.67 13.11 0.75
C THR A 244 -3.20 14.48 0.23
N ALA A 245 -1.94 14.83 0.46
CA ALA A 245 -1.36 16.06 -0.08
C ALA A 245 -1.33 16.06 -1.61
N LEU A 246 -0.91 14.95 -2.22
CA LEU A 246 -0.94 14.76 -3.67
C LEU A 246 -2.36 14.92 -4.23
N ALA A 247 -3.34 14.20 -3.68
CA ALA A 247 -4.73 14.27 -4.11
C ALA A 247 -5.30 15.70 -4.01
N LYS A 248 -4.94 16.44 -2.96
CA LYS A 248 -5.30 17.85 -2.80
C LYS A 248 -4.69 18.74 -3.89
N ASN A 249 -3.40 18.57 -4.20
CA ASN A 249 -2.73 19.33 -5.27
C ASN A 249 -3.34 19.03 -6.65
N LEU A 250 -3.73 17.78 -6.87
CA LEU A 250 -4.43 17.32 -8.08
C LEU A 250 -5.92 17.70 -8.09
N LYS A 251 -6.45 18.31 -7.02
CA LYS A 251 -7.87 18.67 -6.86
C LYS A 251 -8.81 17.47 -7.04
N LEU A 252 -8.38 16.29 -6.60
CA LEU A 252 -9.19 15.08 -6.63
C LEU A 252 -10.14 15.12 -5.43
N SER A 253 -11.44 15.22 -5.68
CA SER A 253 -12.44 15.10 -4.62
C SER A 253 -12.39 13.69 -4.04
N GLY A 254 -12.18 13.58 -2.72
CA GLY A 254 -12.42 12.34 -1.98
C GLY A 254 -13.82 11.83 -2.31
N GLY A 255 -13.94 10.54 -2.60
CA GLY A 255 -15.18 9.91 -3.08
C GLY A 255 -16.33 10.03 -2.07
N SER A 256 -17.04 11.15 -2.10
CA SER A 256 -18.50 11.18 -1.98
C SER A 256 -19.01 11.60 -3.35
N GLY A 257 -19.32 10.60 -4.19
CA GLY A 257 -20.01 10.82 -5.44
C GLY A 257 -21.43 11.33 -5.18
N SER A 258 -21.60 12.64 -5.06
CA SER A 258 -22.86 13.31 -5.37
C SER A 258 -22.68 13.99 -6.72
N GLY A 259 -23.10 13.29 -7.79
CA GLY A 259 -23.32 13.94 -9.07
C GLY A 259 -24.40 15.02 -8.90
N SER A 260 -24.09 16.24 -9.31
CA SER A 260 -25.09 17.29 -9.50
C SER A 260 -26.10 16.84 -10.56
N GLY A 261 -27.20 16.26 -10.10
CA GLY A 261 -28.46 16.11 -10.82
C GLY A 261 -29.52 16.93 -10.10
N SER A 262 -30.07 17.91 -10.79
CA SER A 262 -31.08 18.85 -10.32
C SER A 262 -32.34 18.16 -9.77
N GLY A 263 -32.76 18.56 -8.57
CA GLY A 263 -34.16 18.63 -8.11
C GLY A 263 -34.97 17.34 -7.94
N SER A 264 -35.24 16.95 -6.69
CA SER A 264 -36.62 16.78 -6.18
C SER A 264 -36.60 16.36 -4.70
N THR A 265 -37.32 17.13 -3.90
CA THR A 265 -37.55 16.95 -2.46
C THR A 265 -38.27 15.65 -2.17
N THR A 266 -37.70 14.78 -1.32
CA THR A 266 -38.50 13.86 -0.51
C THR A 266 -37.75 13.47 0.75
N THR A 267 -38.32 13.86 1.88
CA THR A 267 -37.97 13.48 3.26
C THR A 267 -38.14 11.98 3.48
N THR A 268 -37.16 11.31 4.07
CA THR A 268 -37.45 10.12 4.90
C THR A 268 -36.39 9.87 5.96
N ALA A 269 -36.90 9.90 7.19
CA ALA A 269 -36.43 9.41 8.49
C ALA A 269 -35.04 8.79 8.64
N ALA A 270 -34.33 9.30 9.65
CA ALA A 270 -33.27 8.64 10.36
C ALA A 270 -33.72 7.29 10.95
N SER A 271 -32.91 6.26 10.73
CA SER A 271 -32.95 5.00 11.48
C SER A 271 -31.59 4.79 12.13
N SER A 272 -31.57 5.03 13.44
CA SER A 272 -30.55 4.63 14.41
C SER A 272 -30.48 3.11 14.55
N ASP A 273 -29.30 2.50 14.45
CA ASP A 273 -28.98 1.21 15.08
C ASP A 273 -27.45 0.97 15.14
N PRO A 274 -26.94 -0.01 15.90
CA PRO A 274 -26.14 0.25 17.08
C PRO A 274 -24.65 -0.07 16.90
N THR A 275 -23.90 0.47 17.83
CA THR A 275 -22.44 0.50 17.93
C THR A 275 -21.79 -0.88 18.09
N GLY A 276 -21.24 -1.42 17.00
CA GLY A 276 -20.00 -2.18 17.01
C GLY A 276 -18.97 -1.35 16.25
N THR A 277 -17.85 -0.98 16.88
CA THR A 277 -16.80 -0.20 16.19
C THR A 277 -16.18 -1.06 15.11
N CYS A 278 -16.51 -0.76 13.87
CA CYS A 278 -15.90 -1.40 12.70
C CYS A 278 -14.49 -0.85 12.55
N GLU A 279 -13.53 -1.75 12.32
CA GLU A 279 -12.13 -1.39 12.03
C GLU A 279 -12.01 -0.62 10.71
N TRP A 280 -13.01 -0.76 9.82
CA TRP A 280 -13.15 0.00 8.58
C TRP A 280 -14.62 0.13 8.15
N GLU A 281 -14.98 1.32 7.68
CA GLU A 281 -16.35 1.70 7.31
C GLU A 281 -16.82 0.91 6.09
N GLY A 282 -18.07 0.41 6.12
CA GLY A 282 -18.65 -0.40 5.04
C GLY A 282 -18.34 -1.89 5.09
N HIS A 283 -17.60 -2.36 6.09
CA HIS A 283 -17.22 -3.78 6.28
C HIS A 283 -17.60 -4.30 7.70
N CYS A 284 -18.49 -3.57 8.35
CA CYS A 284 -19.09 -3.86 9.65
C CYS A 284 -19.93 -5.14 9.66
N GLU A 285 -20.34 -5.59 10.85
CA GLU A 285 -21.43 -6.55 10.95
C GLU A 285 -22.67 -6.04 10.19
N GLY A 286 -23.23 -6.87 9.30
CA GLY A 286 -24.31 -6.52 8.39
C GLY A 286 -23.90 -5.82 7.09
N ALA A 287 -22.63 -5.48 6.90
CA ALA A 287 -22.11 -5.00 5.62
C ALA A 287 -22.20 -6.08 4.54
N SER A 288 -22.36 -5.66 3.28
CA SER A 288 -22.31 -6.57 2.14
C SER A 288 -20.88 -7.08 1.92
N CYS A 289 -20.72 -8.37 1.66
CA CYS A 289 -19.43 -9.00 1.41
C CYS A 289 -19.54 -10.05 0.30
N SER A 290 -18.43 -10.33 -0.37
CA SER A 290 -18.27 -11.43 -1.31
C SER A 290 -17.45 -12.57 -0.70
N ASN A 291 -16.47 -12.25 0.14
CA ASN A 291 -15.65 -13.21 0.86
C ASN A 291 -15.21 -12.67 2.24
N GLY A 292 -14.54 -13.51 3.03
CA GLY A 292 -14.15 -13.19 4.41
C GLY A 292 -13.24 -11.97 4.57
N ASN A 293 -12.50 -11.58 3.52
CA ASN A 293 -11.63 -10.41 3.55
C ASN A 293 -12.39 -9.09 3.42
N ASP A 294 -13.67 -9.14 3.07
CA ASP A 294 -14.55 -7.96 3.01
C ASP A 294 -15.18 -7.64 4.37
N CYS A 295 -14.72 -8.26 5.46
CA CYS A 295 -15.31 -8.14 6.78
C CYS A 295 -14.30 -7.65 7.82
N SER A 296 -14.76 -6.78 8.70
CA SER A 296 -13.94 -6.14 9.74
C SER A 296 -13.60 -7.09 10.87
N GLY A 297 -12.37 -7.02 11.39
CA GLY A 297 -11.93 -7.75 12.58
C GLY A 297 -12.08 -9.26 12.45
N GLN A 298 -12.84 -9.86 13.36
CA GLN A 298 -13.10 -11.31 13.41
C GLN A 298 -14.36 -11.74 12.65
N LEU A 299 -15.00 -10.83 11.93
CA LEU A 299 -16.21 -11.13 11.16
C LEU A 299 -15.87 -11.95 9.91
N VAL A 300 -16.78 -12.82 9.50
CA VAL A 300 -16.67 -13.63 8.29
C VAL A 300 -17.83 -13.34 7.35
N CYS A 301 -17.63 -13.55 6.05
CA CYS A 301 -18.70 -13.37 5.09
C CYS A 301 -19.65 -14.57 5.09
N LYS A 302 -20.86 -14.38 5.62
CA LYS A 302 -21.94 -15.38 5.66
C LYS A 302 -23.13 -14.87 4.84
N SER A 303 -23.50 -15.63 3.82
CA SER A 303 -24.65 -15.31 2.96
C SER A 303 -24.60 -13.91 2.36
N GLY A 304 -23.41 -13.45 1.97
CA GLY A 304 -23.19 -12.13 1.39
C GLY A 304 -23.21 -10.98 2.41
N LYS A 305 -23.18 -11.29 3.71
CA LYS A 305 -23.13 -10.32 4.80
C LYS A 305 -22.05 -10.63 5.83
N CYS A 306 -21.37 -9.61 6.31
CA CYS A 306 -20.39 -9.77 7.39
C CYS A 306 -21.10 -10.12 8.70
N ALA A 307 -20.72 -11.22 9.32
CA ALA A 307 -21.33 -11.72 10.54
C ALA A 307 -20.28 -12.40 11.44
N PRO A 308 -20.52 -12.49 12.75
CA PRO A 308 -19.65 -13.24 13.66
C PRO A 308 -19.51 -14.72 13.23
N VAL A 309 -18.38 -15.33 13.60
CA VAL A 309 -18.09 -16.75 13.36
C VAL A 309 -19.12 -17.67 14.00
#